data_AF-A0A352D7S1-F1
#
_entry.id   AF-A0A352D7S1-F1
#
_cell.length_a   1.000
_cell.length_b   1.000
_cell.length_c   1.000
_cell.angle_alpha   90.00
_cell.angle_beta   90.00
_cell.angle_gamma   90.00
#
_symmetry.space_group_name_H-M   'P 1'
#
loop_
_entity.id
_entity.type
_entity.pdbx_description
1 polymer ?
#
loop_
_entity_poly.entity_id
_entity_poly.type
_entity_poly.pdbx_seq_one_letter_code
_entity_poly.pdbx_strand_id
1 'polypeptide(L)'
;MRYRNGSTLIEVVVGAMILVMAAAVIGNVMLSTFMVKRSDKLRYDLSVETAALREHLNNYVTADTSIVSNAPGFPPWHMPEDSSCASCWALSPGVHDVTSRLPAGLRADYKATLKYTVSIKDYHGRNVSNVRIETSWELPQQ
;
A
#
# COMPACT_ATOMS: atom_id res chain seq x y z
N MET A 1 7.80 6.95 -71.56
CA MET A 1 7.78 6.44 -70.17
C MET A 1 6.57 7.04 -69.46
N ARG A 2 5.52 6.25 -69.20
CA ARG A 2 4.30 6.73 -68.53
C ARG A 2 4.54 6.74 -67.02
N TYR A 3 4.68 7.92 -66.44
CA TYR A 3 4.64 8.11 -64.99
C TYR A 3 3.22 7.76 -64.49
N ARG A 4 3.10 6.69 -63.70
CA ARG A 4 1.85 6.29 -63.06
C ARG A 4 1.70 7.09 -61.78
N ASN A 5 0.95 8.20 -61.83
CA ASN A 5 0.65 9.08 -60.69
C ASN A 5 -0.23 8.42 -59.59
N GLY A 6 -0.58 7.14 -59.73
CA GLY A 6 -1.38 6.40 -58.75
C GLY A 6 -0.59 5.73 -57.63
N SER A 7 0.74 5.59 -57.74
CA SER A 7 1.55 4.96 -56.67
C SER A 7 1.90 5.91 -55.54
N THR A 8 1.99 7.22 -55.81
CA THR A 8 2.41 8.23 -54.82
C THR A 8 1.38 8.44 -53.72
N LEU A 9 0.08 8.40 -54.05
CA LEU A 9 -0.98 8.61 -53.05
C LEU A 9 -1.10 7.43 -52.08
N ILE A 10 -0.98 6.19 -52.59
CA ILE A 10 -1.00 4.98 -51.77
C ILE A 10 0.23 4.95 -50.84
N GLU A 11 1.41 5.30 -51.36
CA GLU A 11 2.65 5.34 -50.59
C GLU A 11 2.57 6.34 -49.42
N VAL A 12 2.02 7.53 -49.65
CA VAL A 12 1.82 8.54 -48.59
C VAL A 12 0.81 8.04 -47.54
N VAL A 13 -0.28 7.40 -47.96
CA VAL A 13 -1.31 6.88 -47.03
C VAL A 13 -0.75 5.74 -46.18
N VAL A 14 -0.01 4.80 -46.79
CA VAL A 14 0.63 3.69 -46.07
C VAL A 14 1.72 4.23 -45.13
N GLY A 15 2.53 5.19 -45.58
CA GLY A 15 3.52 5.86 -44.75
C GLY A 15 2.89 6.54 -43.53
N ALA A 16 1.79 7.26 -43.72
CA ALA A 16 1.05 7.90 -42.63
C ALA A 16 0.47 6.89 -41.64
N MET A 17 -0.11 5.77 -42.12
CA MET A 17 -0.63 4.72 -41.26
C MET A 17 0.46 4.08 -40.38
N ILE A 18 1.63 3.77 -40.97
CA ILE A 18 2.75 3.20 -40.23
C ILE A 18 3.23 4.18 -39.15
N LEU A 19 3.31 5.48 -39.48
CA LEU A 19 3.74 6.52 -38.53
C LEU A 19 2.77 6.65 -37.35
N VAL A 20 1.46 6.61 -37.62
CA VAL A 20 0.43 6.66 -36.57
C VAL A 20 0.50 5.41 -35.67
N MET A 21 0.68 4.23 -36.26
CA MET A 21 0.85 2.99 -35.48
C MET A 21 2.11 3.02 -34.61
N ALA A 22 3.24 3.48 -35.15
CA ALA A 22 4.49 3.62 -34.40
C ALA A 22 4.32 4.58 -33.22
N ALA A 23 3.69 5.74 -33.44
CA ALA A 23 3.42 6.71 -32.39
C ALA A 23 2.51 6.14 -31.28
N ALA A 24 1.46 5.40 -31.65
CA ALA A 24 0.54 4.78 -30.70
C ALA A 24 1.23 3.72 -29.83
N VAL A 25 2.09 2.89 -30.43
CA VAL A 25 2.85 1.87 -29.69
C VAL A 25 3.79 2.52 -28.68
N ILE A 26 4.55 3.54 -29.09
CA ILE A 26 5.47 4.26 -28.19
C ILE A 26 4.70 4.91 -27.03
N GLY A 27 3.56 5.55 -27.34
CA GLY A 27 2.70 6.15 -26.32
C GLY A 27 2.19 5.14 -25.30
N ASN A 28 1.71 3.98 -25.76
CA ASN A 28 1.24 2.91 -24.88
C ASN A 28 2.35 2.34 -24.00
N VAL A 29 3.55 2.12 -24.55
CA VAL A 29 4.70 1.63 -23.78
C VAL A 29 5.14 2.64 -22.71
N MET A 30 5.19 3.93 -23.06
CA MET A 30 5.52 4.98 -22.09
C MET A 30 4.48 5.05 -20.97
N LEU A 31 3.19 5.09 -21.31
CA LEU A 31 2.10 5.16 -20.32
C LEU A 31 2.12 3.95 -19.39
N SER A 32 2.28 2.74 -19.93
CA SER A 32 2.41 1.51 -19.15
C SER A 32 3.61 1.58 -18.20
N THR A 33 4.75 2.10 -18.66
CA THR A 33 5.96 2.21 -17.83
C THR A 33 5.78 3.21 -16.69
N PHE A 34 5.14 4.36 -16.94
CA PHE A 34 4.86 5.35 -15.90
C PHE A 34 3.88 4.82 -14.85
N MET A 35 2.85 4.11 -15.27
CA MET A 35 1.88 3.49 -14.34
C MET A 35 2.54 2.45 -13.44
N VAL A 36 3.38 1.56 -13.99
CA VAL A 36 4.10 0.54 -13.22
C VAL A 36 5.02 1.18 -12.18
N LYS A 37 5.81 2.19 -12.58
CA LYS A 37 6.70 2.91 -11.63
C LYS A 37 5.94 3.56 -10.48
N ARG A 38 4.76 4.11 -10.74
CA ARG A 38 3.91 4.73 -9.72
C ARG A 38 3.34 3.70 -8.74
N SER A 39 2.83 2.56 -9.25
CA SER A 39 2.31 1.49 -8.40
C SER A 39 3.40 0.82 -7.57
N ASP A 40 4.59 0.65 -8.12
CA ASP A 40 5.72 0.01 -7.42
C ASP A 40 6.25 0.91 -6.30
N LYS A 41 6.36 2.22 -6.56
CA LYS A 41 6.70 3.19 -5.51
C LYS A 41 5.67 3.18 -4.38
N LEU A 42 4.38 3.19 -4.70
CA LEU A 42 3.32 3.12 -3.70
C LEU A 42 3.42 1.86 -2.83
N ARG A 43 3.61 0.70 -3.46
CA ARG A 43 3.80 -0.58 -2.74
C ARG A 43 5.04 -0.56 -1.86
N TYR A 44 6.13 0.02 -2.35
CA TYR A 44 7.37 0.17 -1.59
C TYR A 44 7.14 1.06 -0.36
N ASP A 45 6.60 2.26 -0.54
CA ASP A 45 6.35 3.20 0.56
C ASP A 45 5.42 2.58 1.63
N LEU A 46 4.35 1.90 1.21
CA LEU A 46 3.46 1.18 2.13
C LEU A 46 4.18 0.02 2.84
N SER A 47 5.05 -0.72 2.15
CA SER A 47 5.80 -1.82 2.75
C SER A 47 6.76 -1.34 3.84
N VAL A 48 7.41 -0.19 3.62
CA VAL A 48 8.29 0.44 4.62
C VAL A 48 7.50 0.82 5.87
N GLU A 49 6.33 1.44 5.70
CA GLU A 49 5.47 1.80 6.83
C GLU A 49 4.95 0.58 7.59
N THR A 50 4.57 -0.51 6.88
CA THR A 50 4.16 -1.76 7.54
C THR A 50 5.29 -2.43 8.30
N ALA A 51 6.52 -2.37 7.78
CA ALA A 51 7.69 -2.91 8.46
C ALA A 51 8.02 -2.11 9.72
N ALA A 52 7.96 -0.77 9.64
CA ALA A 52 8.14 0.11 10.78
C ALA A 52 7.05 -0.10 11.85
N LEU A 53 5.79 -0.28 11.43
CA LEU A 53 4.71 -0.63 12.36
C LEU A 53 4.98 -1.98 13.05
N ARG A 54 5.41 -2.99 12.30
CA ARG A 54 5.75 -4.30 12.87
C ARG A 54 6.87 -4.21 13.90
N GLU A 55 7.92 -3.47 13.61
CA GLU A 55 9.02 -3.23 14.54
C GLU A 55 8.52 -2.52 15.80
N HIS A 56 7.70 -1.50 15.65
CA HIS A 56 7.10 -0.80 16.78
C HIS A 56 6.23 -1.74 17.63
N LEU A 57 5.39 -2.57 17.00
CA LEU A 57 4.56 -3.58 17.69
C LEU A 57 5.40 -4.63 18.42
N ASN A 58 6.55 -5.03 17.87
CA ASN A 58 7.47 -5.94 18.55
C ASN A 58 8.04 -5.36 19.84
N ASN A 59 8.28 -4.04 19.91
CA ASN A 59 8.73 -3.38 21.13
C ASN A 59 7.72 -3.51 22.29
N TYR A 60 6.43 -3.66 21.97
CA TYR A 60 5.38 -3.91 22.97
C TYR A 60 5.30 -5.39 23.41
N VAL A 61 5.85 -6.32 22.63
CA VAL A 61 5.89 -7.77 22.94
C VAL A 61 7.09 -8.12 23.82
N THR A 62 8.25 -7.48 23.61
CA THR A 62 9.50 -7.80 24.32
C THR A 62 9.54 -7.33 25.77
N ALA A 63 8.54 -6.57 26.23
CA ALA A 63 8.44 -6.07 27.60
C ALA A 63 7.51 -6.88 28.53
N ASP A 64 7.15 -8.11 28.16
CA ASP A 64 6.19 -8.92 28.93
C ASP A 64 6.73 -9.38 30.29
N THR A 65 5.88 -9.35 31.32
CA THR A 65 5.71 -10.48 32.27
C THR A 65 4.40 -10.34 33.07
N SER A 66 3.26 -10.84 32.55
CA SER A 66 2.07 -11.37 33.30
C SER A 66 1.34 -10.46 34.35
N ILE A 67 0.02 -10.27 34.48
CA ILE A 67 -1.28 -10.64 33.87
C ILE A 67 -2.23 -9.47 34.27
N VAL A 68 -2.95 -8.88 33.28
CA VAL A 68 -4.34 -8.30 33.30
C VAL A 68 -4.86 -7.63 34.61
N SER A 69 -5.43 -6.41 34.65
CA SER A 69 -6.27 -5.71 33.68
C SER A 69 -5.71 -4.38 33.16
N ASN A 70 -5.77 -4.22 31.82
CA ASN A 70 -5.36 -3.06 31.01
C ASN A 70 -3.85 -2.78 30.85
N ALA A 71 -3.08 -3.86 30.66
CA ALA A 71 -1.74 -3.91 30.03
C ALA A 71 -0.53 -3.35 30.80
N PRO A 72 0.71 -3.77 30.46
CA PRO A 72 1.90 -3.37 31.20
C PRO A 72 2.22 -1.88 30.96
N GLY A 73 2.34 -1.12 32.04
CA GLY A 73 2.70 0.30 32.05
C GLY A 73 1.58 1.21 32.54
N PHE A 74 1.93 2.16 33.41
CA PHE A 74 1.06 3.29 33.77
C PHE A 74 1.78 4.57 33.30
N PRO A 75 1.28 5.28 32.27
CA PRO A 75 0.06 5.03 31.50
C PRO A 75 0.14 3.78 30.59
N PRO A 76 -1.03 3.23 30.17
CA PRO A 76 -1.08 2.06 29.30
C PRO A 76 -0.22 2.29 28.06
N TRP A 77 0.55 1.27 27.68
CA TRP A 77 1.35 1.30 26.47
C TRP A 77 0.45 1.33 25.23
N HIS A 78 -0.02 2.52 24.90
CA HIS A 78 -0.93 2.80 23.80
C HIS A 78 -0.15 3.03 22.51
N MET A 79 -0.81 2.77 21.38
CA MET A 79 -0.30 3.22 20.10
C MET A 79 -0.83 4.64 19.86
N PRO A 80 0.02 5.69 19.82
CA PRO A 80 -0.46 7.07 19.74
C PRO A 80 -1.19 7.40 18.43
N GLU A 81 -0.91 6.60 17.39
CA GLU A 81 -1.49 6.75 16.06
C GLU A 81 -2.79 5.95 15.89
N ASP A 82 -3.17 5.15 16.89
CA ASP A 82 -4.39 4.35 16.85
C ASP A 82 -5.61 5.19 17.20
N SER A 83 -6.44 5.41 16.19
CA SER A 83 -7.67 6.20 16.30
C SER A 83 -8.87 5.39 16.78
N SER A 84 -8.82 4.05 16.70
CA SER A 84 -9.96 3.22 17.12
C SER A 84 -10.02 3.02 18.63
N CYS A 85 -8.92 3.28 19.34
CA CYS A 85 -8.82 2.91 20.74
C CYS A 85 -7.85 3.77 21.56
N ALA A 86 -8.35 4.88 22.12
CA ALA A 86 -7.55 5.84 22.88
C ALA A 86 -7.07 5.34 24.26
N SER A 87 -7.74 4.32 24.83
CA SER A 87 -7.50 3.84 26.20
C SER A 87 -7.19 2.36 26.29
N CYS A 88 -6.85 1.71 25.17
CA CYS A 88 -6.38 0.33 25.19
C CYS A 88 -4.90 0.22 24.87
N TRP A 89 -4.40 -0.96 25.18
CA TRP A 89 -3.08 -1.40 24.81
C TRP A 89 -2.98 -1.67 23.31
N ALA A 90 -1.84 -1.32 22.74
CA ALA A 90 -1.45 -1.65 21.37
C ALA A 90 -1.57 -3.15 20.99
N LEU A 91 -1.53 -4.09 21.94
CA LEU A 91 -1.72 -5.53 21.67
C LEU A 91 -3.03 -6.08 22.24
N SER A 92 -3.98 -5.20 22.54
CA SER A 92 -5.33 -5.62 22.93
C SER A 92 -5.98 -6.41 21.79
N PRO A 93 -6.74 -7.49 22.06
CA PRO A 93 -7.51 -8.15 21.02
C PRO A 93 -8.50 -7.18 20.37
N GLY A 94 -8.50 -7.13 19.04
CA GLY A 94 -9.34 -6.18 18.31
C GLY A 94 -8.74 -5.70 17.00
N VAL A 95 -9.45 -4.78 16.36
CA VAL A 95 -9.01 -4.09 15.14
C VAL A 95 -8.58 -2.66 15.51
N HIS A 96 -7.36 -2.34 15.12
CA HIS A 96 -6.71 -1.07 15.42
C HIS A 96 -6.48 -0.30 14.13
N ASP A 97 -6.89 0.97 14.13
CA ASP A 97 -6.83 1.83 12.95
C ASP A 97 -5.74 2.87 13.13
N VAL A 98 -4.57 2.56 12.56
CA VAL A 98 -3.38 3.41 12.54
C VAL A 98 -3.20 4.07 11.17
N THR A 99 -4.28 4.28 10.43
CA THR A 99 -4.24 4.98 9.15
C THR A 99 -3.60 6.36 9.31
N SER A 100 -3.73 7.00 10.47
CA SER A 100 -3.11 8.30 10.78
C SER A 100 -1.58 8.31 10.65
N ARG A 101 -0.92 7.16 10.85
CA ARG A 101 0.53 6.96 10.66
C ARG A 101 0.97 7.22 9.23
N LEU A 102 0.12 6.88 8.26
CA LEU A 102 0.49 7.00 6.86
C LEU A 102 0.71 8.49 6.50
N PRO A 103 1.76 8.79 5.70
CA PRO A 103 1.97 10.11 5.13
C PRO A 103 0.69 10.67 4.49
N ALA A 104 0.45 11.97 4.68
CA ALA A 104 -0.77 12.62 4.19
C ALA A 104 -0.99 12.44 2.68
N GLY A 105 0.10 12.41 1.89
CA GLY A 105 0.02 12.14 0.45
C GLY A 105 -0.53 10.75 0.11
N LEU A 106 -0.16 9.71 0.87
CA LEU A 106 -0.68 8.36 0.64
C LEU A 106 -2.18 8.25 0.97
N ARG A 107 -2.60 8.93 2.03
CA ARG A 107 -4.01 8.98 2.44
C ARG A 107 -4.88 9.79 1.48
N ALA A 108 -4.40 10.94 1.03
CA ALA A 108 -5.15 11.82 0.14
C ALA A 108 -5.23 11.27 -1.29
N ASP A 109 -4.09 10.85 -1.85
CA ASP A 109 -3.99 10.54 -3.28
C ASP A 109 -4.44 9.11 -3.62
N TYR A 110 -4.30 8.18 -2.67
CA TYR A 110 -4.58 6.75 -2.89
C TYR A 110 -5.57 6.17 -1.90
N LYS A 111 -6.19 7.01 -1.05
CA LYS A 111 -7.07 6.57 0.05
C LYS A 111 -6.48 5.41 0.85
N ALA A 112 -5.16 5.44 1.04
CA ALA A 112 -4.46 4.34 1.68
C ALA A 112 -4.91 4.22 3.14
N THR A 113 -5.16 3.00 3.57
CA THR A 113 -5.53 2.65 4.94
C THR A 113 -4.55 1.62 5.48
N LEU A 114 -4.24 1.73 6.76
CA LEU A 114 -3.33 0.85 7.48
C LEU A 114 -4.01 0.43 8.77
N LYS A 115 -4.30 -0.86 8.87
CA LYS A 115 -4.95 -1.44 10.03
C LYS A 115 -4.15 -2.63 10.52
N TYR A 116 -4.23 -2.92 11.80
CA TYR A 116 -3.75 -4.19 12.32
C TYR A 116 -4.82 -4.83 13.19
N THR A 117 -4.89 -6.15 13.12
CA THR A 117 -5.79 -6.97 13.91
C THR A 117 -4.97 -7.82 14.85
N VAL A 118 -5.31 -7.78 16.13
CA VAL A 118 -4.72 -8.63 17.14
C VAL A 118 -5.72 -9.72 17.50
N SER A 119 -5.30 -10.97 17.34
CA SER A 119 -6.07 -12.16 17.70
C SER A 119 -5.29 -12.99 18.70
N ILE A 120 -5.97 -13.58 19.68
CA ILE A 120 -5.32 -14.52 20.60
C ILE A 120 -5.38 -15.89 19.96
N LYS A 121 -4.23 -16.54 19.79
CA LYS A 121 -4.13 -17.93 19.35
C LYS A 121 -3.53 -18.76 20.47
N ASP A 122 -4.02 -19.99 20.63
CA ASP A 122 -3.35 -20.95 21.49
C ASP A 122 -2.16 -21.56 20.73
N TYR A 123 -0.97 -21.46 21.32
CA TYR A 123 0.25 -22.06 20.83
C TYR A 123 0.89 -22.89 21.95
N HIS A 124 0.75 -24.22 21.84
CA HIS A 124 1.22 -25.19 22.84
C HIS A 124 0.69 -24.93 24.27
N GLY A 125 -0.61 -24.63 24.42
CA GLY A 125 -1.25 -24.41 25.71
C GLY A 125 -0.97 -23.03 26.31
N ARG A 126 -0.48 -22.09 25.50
CA ARG A 126 -0.23 -20.70 25.88
C ARG A 126 -0.96 -19.77 24.92
N ASN A 127 -1.71 -18.83 25.49
CA ASN A 127 -2.34 -17.76 24.73
C ASN A 127 -1.27 -16.79 24.24
N VAL A 128 -1.07 -16.73 22.93
CA VAL A 128 -0.15 -15.80 22.27
C VAL A 128 -0.93 -14.80 21.44
N SER A 129 -0.54 -13.53 21.53
CA SER A 129 -1.08 -12.46 20.68
C SER A 129 -0.50 -12.60 19.27
N ASN A 130 -1.38 -12.84 18.30
CA ASN A 130 -1.07 -12.91 16.87
C ASN A 130 -1.52 -11.61 16.19
N VAL A 131 -0.56 -10.88 15.63
CA VAL A 131 -0.79 -9.62 14.94
C VAL A 131 -0.82 -9.85 13.44
N ARG A 132 -1.88 -9.37 12.78
CA ARG A 132 -2.01 -9.30 11.33
C ARG A 132 -2.10 -7.85 10.89
N ILE A 133 -1.18 -7.41 10.04
CA ILE A 133 -1.19 -6.05 9.48
C ILE A 133 -1.81 -6.13 8.09
N GLU A 134 -2.75 -5.23 7.82
CA GLU A 134 -3.47 -5.13 6.56
C GLU A 134 -3.34 -3.71 6.01
N THR A 135 -2.90 -3.61 4.76
CA THR A 135 -2.88 -2.37 3.99
C THR A 135 -3.84 -2.47 2.82
N SER A 136 -4.61 -1.41 2.62
CA SER A 136 -5.50 -1.27 1.46
C SER A 136 -5.32 0.10 0.85
N TRP A 137 -5.32 0.18 -0.47
CA TRP A 137 -5.19 1.41 -1.23
C TRP A 137 -6.00 1.32 -2.51
N GLU A 138 -6.48 2.47 -2.98
CA GLU A 138 -7.14 2.63 -4.26
C GLU A 138 -6.21 3.39 -5.21
N LEU A 139 -6.05 2.89 -6.44
CA LEU A 139 -5.42 3.69 -7.48
C LEU A 139 -6.46 4.71 -7.98
N PRO A 140 -6.12 6.01 -8.07
CA PRO A 140 -7.03 6.99 -8.62
C PRO A 140 -7.42 6.57 -10.04
N GLN A 141 -8.71 6.39 -10.29
CA GLN A 141 -9.23 6.18 -11.63
C GLN A 141 -8.99 7.47 -12.42
N GLN A 142 -8.15 7.39 -13.45
CA GLN A 142 -7.94 8.48 -14.40
C GLN A 142 -9.15 8.64 -15.32
#